data_AF-A0A349BQZ0-F1
#
_entry.id   AF-A0A349BQZ0-F1
#
_cell.length_a   1.000
_cell.length_b   1.000
_cell.length_c   1.000
_cell.angle_alpha   90.00
_cell.angle_beta   90.00
_cell.angle_gamma   90.00
#
_symmetry.space_group_name_H-M   'P 1'
#
loop_
_entity.id
_entity.type
_entity.pdbx_description
1 polymer ?
#
loop_
_entity_poly.entity_id
_entity_poly.type
_entity_poly.pdbx_seq_one_letter_code
_entity_poly.pdbx_strand_id
1 'polypeptide(L)'
;GYIHRQTEVEFSKYNFEEADVEMLFSCFNMFEKEAINLLEKGLILPAYDYCLKTSHFFNLLDARKAISVAERTGYIGRVRNLARRCAEGYCEKKALVRV
;
A
#
# COMPACT_ATOMS: atom_id res chain seq x y z
N GLY A 1 5.87 -3.86 27.40
CA GLY A 1 6.08 -2.51 27.99
C GLY A 1 4.73 -1.87 28.23
N TYR A 2 4.53 -1.20 29.37
CA TYR A 2 3.21 -0.70 29.80
C TYR A 2 2.59 0.33 28.83
N ILE A 3 3.42 1.09 28.11
CA ILE A 3 2.99 2.18 27.21
C ILE A 3 2.27 1.65 25.96
N HIS A 4 2.76 0.59 25.32
CA HIS A 4 2.19 0.07 24.06
C HIS A 4 1.07 -0.94 24.25
N ARG A 5 0.83 -1.39 25.49
CA ARG A 5 -0.12 -2.47 25.77
C ARG A 5 -1.53 -2.15 25.27
N GLN A 6 -2.03 -0.94 25.52
CA GLN A 6 -3.37 -0.56 25.08
C GLN A 6 -3.45 -0.48 23.55
N THR A 7 -2.45 0.15 22.92
CA THR A 7 -2.36 0.25 21.46
C THR A 7 -2.34 -1.13 20.79
N GLU A 8 -1.53 -2.06 21.30
CA GLU A 8 -1.45 -3.42 20.76
C GLU A 8 -2.79 -4.16 20.86
N VAL A 9 -3.52 -4.02 21.98
CA VAL A 9 -4.84 -4.62 22.17
C VAL A 9 -5.84 -4.06 21.17
N GLU A 10 -5.92 -2.73 21.05
CA GLU A 10 -6.88 -2.08 20.16
C GLU A 10 -6.60 -2.36 18.68
N PHE A 11 -5.34 -2.23 18.25
CA PHE A 11 -4.98 -2.51 16.86
C PHE A 11 -5.09 -3.99 16.50
N SER A 12 -4.83 -4.92 17.43
CA SER A 12 -5.06 -6.34 17.16
C SER A 12 -6.55 -6.62 16.94
N LYS A 13 -7.40 -6.11 17.82
CA LYS A 13 -8.86 -6.25 17.67
C LYS A 13 -9.33 -5.65 16.34
N TYR A 14 -8.88 -4.45 16.00
CA TYR A 14 -9.22 -3.84 14.72
C TYR A 14 -8.74 -4.69 13.52
N ASN A 15 -7.46 -5.02 13.46
CA ASN A 15 -6.84 -5.69 12.32
C ASN A 15 -7.38 -7.11 12.10
N PHE A 16 -7.76 -7.82 13.16
CA PHE A 16 -8.18 -9.23 13.06
C PHE A 16 -9.69 -9.43 13.10
N GLU A 17 -10.47 -8.48 13.64
CA GLU A 17 -11.90 -8.69 13.92
C GLU A 17 -12.78 -7.59 13.31
N GLU A 18 -12.47 -6.32 13.57
CA GLU A 18 -13.43 -5.21 13.35
C GLU A 18 -13.25 -4.46 12.02
N ALA A 19 -12.08 -4.53 11.38
CA ALA A 19 -11.84 -3.72 10.18
C ALA A 19 -12.81 -4.08 9.04
N ASP A 20 -13.43 -3.05 8.46
CA ASP A 20 -14.40 -3.14 7.36
C ASP A 20 -13.71 -3.54 6.05
N VAL A 21 -13.95 -4.78 5.63
CA VAL A 21 -13.33 -5.39 4.46
C VAL A 21 -13.71 -4.68 3.15
N GLU A 22 -14.96 -4.22 3.00
CA GLU A 22 -15.41 -3.57 1.77
C GLU A 22 -14.75 -2.20 1.60
N MET A 23 -14.68 -1.43 2.69
CA MET A 23 -13.94 -0.18 2.74
C MET A 23 -12.46 -0.41 2.41
N LEU A 24 -11.82 -1.42 3.02
CA LEU A 24 -10.41 -1.71 2.79
C LEU A 24 -10.11 -2.06 1.32
N PHE A 25 -10.95 -2.87 0.66
CA PHE A 25 -10.82 -3.15 -0.77
C PHE A 25 -11.00 -1.90 -1.62
N SER A 26 -12.00 -1.07 -1.31
CA SER A 26 -12.23 0.21 -1.98
C SER A 26 -11.00 1.13 -1.87
N CYS A 27 -10.46 1.29 -0.66
CA CYS A 27 -9.26 2.07 -0.41
C CYS A 27 -8.04 1.53 -1.16
N PHE A 28 -7.83 0.20 -1.16
CA PHE A 28 -6.73 -0.43 -1.91
C PHE A 28 -6.79 -0.05 -3.40
N ASN A 29 -7.96 -0.22 -4.03
CA ASN A 29 -8.14 0.05 -5.45
C ASN A 29 -8.03 1.55 -5.77
N MET A 30 -8.59 2.42 -4.92
CA MET A 30 -8.50 3.87 -5.10
C MET A 30 -7.05 4.37 -5.01
N PHE A 31 -6.29 3.89 -4.03
CA PHE A 31 -4.90 4.31 -3.84
C PHE A 31 -3.96 3.72 -4.89
N GLU A 32 -4.17 2.49 -5.34
CA GLU A 32 -3.44 1.96 -6.49
C GLU A 32 -3.69 2.80 -7.75
N LYS A 33 -4.96 3.10 -8.04
CA LYS A 33 -5.33 3.93 -9.19
C LYS A 33 -4.65 5.30 -9.14
N GLU A 34 -4.66 5.95 -7.98
CA GLU A 34 -4.02 7.26 -7.85
C GLU A 34 -2.50 7.19 -7.94
N ALA A 35 -1.86 6.15 -7.39
CA ALA A 35 -0.43 5.91 -7.59
C ALA A 35 -0.08 5.80 -9.07
N ILE A 36 -0.88 5.07 -9.86
CA ILE A 36 -0.70 4.94 -11.31
C ILE A 36 -0.85 6.29 -12.02
N ASN A 37 -1.91 7.05 -11.72
CA ASN A 37 -2.14 8.38 -12.29
C ASN A 37 -0.96 9.33 -12.03
N LEU A 38 -0.38 9.29 -10.82
CA LEU A 38 0.75 10.14 -10.44
C LEU A 38 2.05 9.71 -11.11
N LEU A 39 2.26 8.40 -11.28
CA LEU A 39 3.39 7.86 -12.06
C LEU A 39 3.34 8.33 -13.51
N GLU A 40 2.17 8.32 -14.14
CA GLU A 40 1.98 8.80 -15.52
C GLU A 40 2.26 10.31 -15.66
N LYS A 41 2.05 11.08 -14.58
CA LYS A 41 2.37 12.51 -14.51
C LYS A 41 3.83 12.78 -14.12
N GLY A 42 4.66 11.76 -13.88
CA GLY A 42 6.03 11.92 -13.39
C GLY A 42 6.13 12.45 -11.95
N LEU A 43 5.05 12.43 -11.18
CA LEU A 43 4.99 12.87 -9.79
C LEU A 43 5.39 11.73 -8.84
N ILE A 44 6.68 11.37 -8.88
CA ILE A 44 7.20 10.14 -8.26
C ILE A 44 7.05 10.10 -6.74
N LEU A 45 7.37 11.17 -6.01
CA LEU A 45 7.29 11.17 -4.55
C LEU A 45 5.84 11.01 -4.05
N PRO A 46 4.86 11.77 -4.58
CA PRO A 46 3.45 11.51 -4.28
C PRO A 46 2.99 10.09 -4.67
N ALA A 47 3.42 9.59 -5.83
CA ALA A 47 3.08 8.22 -6.23
C ALA A 47 3.59 7.17 -5.24
N TYR A 48 4.78 7.39 -4.68
CA TYR A 48 5.36 6.51 -3.66
C TYR A 48 4.55 6.54 -2.35
N ASP A 49 4.06 7.69 -1.91
CA ASP A 49 3.15 7.77 -0.75
C ASP A 49 1.88 6.94 -0.96
N TYR A 50 1.29 7.01 -2.16
CA TYR A 50 0.13 6.17 -2.49
C TYR A 50 0.49 4.69 -2.60
N CYS A 51 1.70 4.34 -3.08
CA CYS A 51 2.20 2.97 -3.02
C CYS A 51 2.27 2.44 -1.58
N LEU A 52 2.75 3.25 -0.63
CA LEU A 52 2.80 2.87 0.79
C LEU A 52 1.40 2.67 1.37
N LYS A 53 0.44 3.55 1.04
CA LYS A 53 -0.96 3.38 1.43
C LYS A 53 -1.52 2.08 0.86
N THR A 54 -1.39 1.83 -0.43
CA THR A 54 -1.84 0.59 -1.08
C THR A 54 -1.25 -0.65 -0.39
N SER A 55 0.04 -0.63 -0.05
CA SER A 55 0.67 -1.73 0.72
C SER A 55 0.09 -1.90 2.12
N HIS A 56 -0.23 -0.80 2.81
CA HIS A 56 -0.83 -0.85 4.14
C HIS A 56 -2.23 -1.48 4.11
N PHE A 57 -3.07 -1.05 3.16
CA PHE A 57 -4.42 -1.62 3.00
C PHE A 57 -4.39 -3.10 2.61
N PHE A 58 -3.41 -3.54 1.81
CA PHE A 58 -3.18 -4.97 1.57
C PHE A 58 -2.89 -5.72 2.88
N ASN A 59 -2.02 -5.20 3.74
CA ASN A 59 -1.69 -5.87 5.00
C ASN A 59 -2.91 -5.98 5.93
N LEU A 60 -3.78 -4.97 5.96
CA LEU A 60 -5.03 -5.02 6.73
C LEU A 60 -5.99 -6.08 6.16
N LEU A 61 -6.14 -6.15 4.84
CA LEU A 61 -6.95 -7.18 4.18
C LEU A 61 -6.40 -8.60 4.43
N ASP A 62 -5.08 -8.77 4.40
CA ASP A 62 -4.39 -10.03 4.71
C ASP A 62 -4.61 -10.44 6.18
N ALA A 63 -4.50 -9.49 7.12
CA ALA A 63 -4.76 -9.71 8.54
C ALA A 63 -6.23 -10.09 8.82
N ARG A 64 -7.18 -9.46 8.12
CA ARG A 64 -8.61 -9.81 8.15
C ARG A 64 -8.93 -11.15 7.48
N LYS A 65 -7.95 -11.79 6.86
CA LYS A 65 -8.13 -13.02 6.06
C LYS A 65 -9.16 -12.85 4.94
N ALA A 66 -9.31 -11.63 4.44
CA ALA A 66 -10.23 -11.28 3.36
C ALA A 66 -9.69 -11.64 1.97
N ILE A 67 -8.40 -11.97 1.87
CA ILE A 67 -7.72 -12.38 0.64
C ILE A 67 -7.37 -13.88 0.76
N SER A 68 -7.76 -14.68 -0.23
CA SER A 68 -7.39 -16.09 -0.25
C SER A 68 -5.91 -16.30 -0.55
N VAL A 69 -5.37 -17.47 -0.23
CA VAL A 69 -3.98 -17.84 -0.53
C VAL A 69 -3.67 -17.71 -2.02
N ALA A 70 -4.62 -18.05 -2.89
CA ALA A 70 -4.48 -17.94 -4.34
C ALA A 70 -4.43 -16.47 -4.82
N GLU A 71 -5.23 -15.60 -4.22
CA GLU A 71 -5.30 -14.17 -4.59
C GLU A 71 -4.12 -13.36 -4.04
N ARG A 72 -3.55 -13.77 -2.92
CA ARG A 72 -2.47 -13.05 -2.22
C ARG A 72 -1.29 -12.72 -3.12
N THR A 73 -0.88 -13.67 -3.96
CA THR A 73 0.21 -13.48 -4.93
C THR A 73 -0.10 -12.35 -5.93
N GLY A 74 -1.36 -12.22 -6.35
CA GLY A 74 -1.81 -11.15 -7.25
C GLY A 74 -1.72 -9.77 -6.62
N TYR A 75 -2.20 -9.61 -5.38
CA TYR A 75 -2.10 -8.35 -4.64
C TYR A 75 -0.65 -7.95 -4.35
N ILE A 76 0.21 -8.91 -3.98
CA ILE A 76 1.65 -8.66 -3.81
C ILE A 76 2.29 -8.19 -5.13
N GLY A 77 1.91 -8.81 -6.26
CA GLY A 77 2.39 -8.41 -7.58
C GLY A 77 2.02 -6.97 -7.92
N ARG A 78 0.78 -6.56 -7.62
CA ARG A 78 0.29 -5.18 -7.81
C ARG A 78 1.11 -4.16 -7.01
N VAL A 79 1.28 -4.38 -5.70
CA VAL A 79 2.09 -3.49 -4.83
C VAL A 79 3.56 -3.45 -5.29
N ARG A 80 4.15 -4.60 -5.63
CA ARG A 80 5.53 -4.65 -6.15
C ARG A 80 5.70 -3.87 -7.45
N ASN A 81 4.73 -3.94 -8.36
CA ASN A 81 4.81 -3.19 -9.61
C ASN A 81 4.76 -1.67 -9.37
N LEU A 82 3.93 -1.18 -8.45
CA LEU A 82 3.94 0.23 -8.05
C LEU A 82 5.30 0.66 -7.50
N ALA A 83 5.85 -0.11 -6.55
CA ALA A 83 7.13 0.18 -5.93
C ALA A 83 8.27 0.21 -6.96
N ARG A 84 8.29 -0.75 -7.89
CA ARG A 84 9.25 -0.81 -9.00
C ARG A 84 9.18 0.45 -9.87
N ARG A 85 7.99 0.83 -10.33
CA ARG A 85 7.78 2.03 -11.16
C ARG A 85 8.19 3.32 -10.43
N CYS A 86 7.91 3.40 -9.12
CA CYS A 86 8.37 4.54 -8.31
C CYS A 86 9.91 4.60 -8.24
N ALA A 87 10.58 3.46 -8.05
CA ALA A 87 12.04 3.39 -8.01
C ALA A 87 12.68 3.76 -9.36
N GLU A 88 12.15 3.23 -10.46
CA GLU A 88 12.59 3.55 -11.82
C GLU A 88 12.47 5.06 -12.10
N GLY A 89 11.28 5.64 -11.89
CA GLY A 89 11.06 7.07 -12.10
C GLY A 89 11.90 7.96 -11.17
N TYR A 90 12.21 7.50 -9.96
CA TYR A 90 13.09 8.23 -9.04
C TYR A 90 14.55 8.24 -9.53
N CYS A 91 15.04 7.10 -10.02
CA CYS A 91 16.37 6.99 -10.62
C CYS A 91 16.50 7.88 -11.87
N GLU A 92 15.50 7.87 -12.75
CA GLU A 92 15.46 8.74 -13.94
C GLU A 92 15.50 10.22 -13.56
N LYS A 93 14.67 10.65 -12.60
CA LYS A 93 14.65 12.04 -12.12
C LYS A 93 16.00 12.46 -11.51
N LYS A 94 16.67 11.57 -10.78
CA LYS A 94 18.01 11.84 -10.25
C LYS A 94 19.07 11.99 -11.34
N ALA A 95 18.98 11.21 -12.42
CA ALA A 95 19.90 11.33 -13.55
C ALA A 95 19.74 12.69 -14.26
N LEU A 96 18.50 13.16 -14.43
CA LEU A 96 18.21 14.46 -15.08
C LEU A 96 18.72 15.68 -14.30
N VAL A 97 18.73 15.61 -12.96
CA VAL A 97 19.17 16.74 -12.10
C VAL A 97 20.70 16.81 -11.93
N ARG A 98 21.43 15.79 -12.41
CA ARG A 98 22.90 15.70 -12.30
C ARG A 98 23.64 16.20 -13.56
N VAL A 99 22.95 16.87 -14.49
CA VAL A 99 23.50 17.49 -15.70
C VAL A 99 23.52 19.00 -15.53
#